data_AF-A0A264VW16-F1
#
_entry.id   AF-A0A264VW16-F1
#
_cell.length_a   1.000
_cell.length_b   1.000
_cell.length_c   1.000
_cell.angle_alpha   90.00
_cell.angle_beta   90.00
_cell.angle_gamma   90.00
#
_symmetry.space_group_name_H-M   'P 1'
#
loop_
_entity.id
_entity.type
_entity.pdbx_description
1 polymer ?
#
loop_
_entity_poly.entity_id
_entity_poly.type
_entity_poly.pdbx_seq_one_letter_code
_entity_poly.pdbx_strand_id
1 'polypeptide(L)'
;MPNEPIIHAGPSPQPQRVEKPEGFAIHESDTRPETLPIADDGIIWRHTGHDVEPVDFRDYILTVDRKDVKPTYVSLRGKSVEEKLKARGYDDVIINENGGLDYSKSKALYHNPDRLKPDGTPVEPIVKIKYTGNYPDDFEAANMAGFGQKSTPMLDGERYLWHHLDDYDPITNEGTMQLVVSDSHNGIQHKGGVSQFKDTNNVSEYPFRLPNK
;
A
#
# COMPACT_ATOMS: atom_id res chain seq x y z
N MET A 1 -23.68 -16.11 -39.57
CA MET A 1 -22.82 -15.03 -39.03
C MET A 1 -23.71 -14.08 -38.27
N PRO A 2 -23.50 -13.85 -36.96
CA PRO A 2 -24.33 -12.92 -36.21
C PRO A 2 -23.86 -11.48 -36.46
N ASN A 3 -24.81 -10.58 -36.69
CA ASN A 3 -24.59 -9.15 -36.83
C ASN A 3 -24.34 -8.53 -35.44
N GLU A 4 -23.14 -7.99 -35.23
CA GLU A 4 -22.87 -7.16 -34.04
C GLU A 4 -23.59 -5.81 -34.16
N PRO A 5 -24.17 -5.28 -33.06
CA PRO A 5 -24.79 -3.97 -33.08
C PRO A 5 -23.73 -2.87 -33.13
N ILE A 6 -23.80 -2.03 -34.17
CA ILE A 6 -22.99 -0.82 -34.30
C ILE A 6 -23.49 0.18 -33.26
N ILE A 7 -22.68 0.43 -32.23
CA ILE A 7 -22.96 1.45 -31.22
C ILE A 7 -22.54 2.80 -31.77
N HIS A 8 -23.50 3.61 -32.22
CA HIS A 8 -23.23 5.01 -32.55
C HIS A 8 -22.98 5.78 -31.26
N ALA A 9 -21.73 6.20 -31.03
CA ALA A 9 -21.41 7.15 -29.97
C ALA A 9 -22.16 8.47 -30.26
N GLY A 10 -23.13 8.80 -29.41
CA GLY A 10 -23.80 10.10 -29.43
C GLY A 10 -22.81 11.25 -29.16
N PRO A 11 -23.21 12.50 -29.44
CA PRO A 11 -22.35 13.66 -29.21
C PRO A 11 -21.94 13.72 -27.74
N SER A 12 -20.64 13.97 -27.50
CA SER A 12 -20.10 14.11 -26.14
C SER A 12 -20.82 15.23 -25.40
N PRO A 13 -21.24 15.00 -24.14
CA PRO A 13 -21.88 16.04 -23.34
C PRO A 13 -20.93 17.24 -23.17
N GLN A 14 -21.47 18.46 -23.22
CA GLN A 14 -20.65 19.65 -22.99
C GLN A 14 -20.18 19.70 -21.53
N PRO A 15 -18.94 20.13 -21.27
CA PRO A 15 -18.42 20.27 -19.90
C PRO A 15 -19.31 21.22 -19.09
N GLN A 16 -19.80 20.76 -17.95
CA GLN A 16 -20.52 21.60 -17.00
C GLN A 16 -19.54 22.17 -15.97
N ARG A 17 -19.68 23.46 -15.66
CA ARG A 17 -19.00 24.10 -14.53
C ARG A 17 -19.65 23.58 -13.25
N VAL A 18 -18.94 22.76 -12.49
CA VAL A 18 -19.39 22.27 -11.19
C VAL A 18 -19.02 23.31 -10.14
N GLU A 19 -20.01 23.80 -9.38
CA GLU A 19 -19.73 24.66 -8.24
C GLU A 19 -19.16 23.86 -7.07
N LYS A 20 -18.24 24.48 -6.33
CA LYS A 20 -17.60 23.89 -5.14
C LYS A 20 -18.70 23.45 -4.15
N PRO A 21 -18.76 22.17 -3.73
CA PRO A 21 -19.67 21.78 -2.67
C PRO A 21 -19.24 22.41 -1.34
N GLU A 22 -20.22 22.71 -0.49
CA GLU A 22 -19.99 23.28 0.84
C GLU A 22 -19.10 22.34 1.69
N GLY A 23 -18.07 22.89 2.35
CA GLY A 23 -17.16 22.11 3.22
C GLY A 23 -15.82 21.67 2.60
N PHE A 24 -15.56 21.93 1.32
CA PHE A 24 -14.30 21.53 0.67
C PHE A 24 -13.17 22.55 0.87
N ALA A 25 -11.95 22.11 1.23
CA ALA A 25 -10.74 22.95 1.23
C ALA A 25 -9.87 22.60 0.01
N ILE A 26 -9.48 23.60 -0.77
CA ILE A 26 -8.55 23.48 -1.90
C ILE A 26 -7.27 24.19 -1.51
N HIS A 27 -6.17 23.46 -1.44
CA HIS A 27 -4.85 24.04 -1.18
C HIS A 27 -4.34 24.73 -2.45
N GLU A 28 -3.85 25.96 -2.34
CA GLU A 28 -3.53 26.80 -3.50
C GLU A 28 -2.33 26.31 -4.34
N SER A 29 -1.52 25.39 -3.80
CA SER A 29 -0.41 24.80 -4.54
C SER A 29 0.02 23.48 -3.90
N ASP A 30 0.00 22.39 -4.67
CA ASP A 30 0.67 21.15 -4.30
C ASP A 30 2.00 21.00 -5.06
N THR A 31 2.91 20.24 -4.46
CA THR A 31 4.20 19.91 -5.07
C THR A 31 3.99 19.05 -6.33
N ARG A 32 4.64 19.48 -7.42
CA ARG A 32 4.62 18.83 -8.75
C ARG A 32 4.99 17.33 -8.66
N PRO A 33 4.17 16.41 -9.22
CA PRO A 33 4.59 15.02 -9.42
C PRO A 33 5.82 14.94 -10.35
N GLU A 34 6.86 14.19 -9.96
CA GLU A 34 8.14 14.09 -10.67
C GLU A 34 8.04 13.55 -12.11
N THR A 35 6.93 12.89 -12.43
CA THR A 35 6.69 12.23 -13.73
C THR A 35 6.07 13.14 -14.79
N LEU A 36 5.74 14.38 -14.46
CA LEU A 36 5.08 15.31 -15.38
C LEU A 36 6.09 16.26 -16.04
N PRO A 37 5.94 16.56 -17.34
CA PRO A 37 6.81 17.53 -18.02
C PRO A 37 6.72 18.91 -17.35
N ILE A 38 7.81 19.66 -17.41
CA ILE A 38 7.81 21.07 -16.97
C ILE A 38 6.75 21.78 -17.79
N ALA A 39 5.76 22.32 -17.09
CA ALA A 39 4.67 23.03 -17.71
C ALA A 39 5.20 24.39 -18.21
N ASP A 40 4.83 24.80 -19.44
CA ASP A 40 5.11 26.15 -19.95
C ASP A 40 4.57 27.21 -18.97
N ASP A 41 5.19 28.40 -18.99
CA ASP A 41 4.80 29.57 -18.20
C ASP A 41 3.32 29.93 -18.46
N GLY A 42 2.39 29.38 -17.66
CA GLY A 42 0.94 29.55 -17.84
C GLY A 42 0.07 28.32 -17.54
N ILE A 43 0.68 27.16 -17.26
CA ILE A 43 -0.03 25.94 -16.86
C ILE A 43 0.04 25.77 -15.33
N ILE A 44 -1.12 25.71 -14.67
CA ILE A 44 -1.24 25.53 -13.21
C ILE A 44 -1.85 24.15 -12.92
N TRP A 45 -1.16 23.36 -12.10
CA TRP A 45 -1.69 22.10 -11.59
C TRP A 45 -2.66 22.36 -10.44
N ARG A 46 -3.91 21.90 -10.56
CA ARG A 46 -4.90 21.94 -9.47
C ARG A 46 -5.35 20.53 -9.11
N HIS A 47 -4.99 20.08 -7.91
CA HIS A 47 -5.51 18.85 -7.35
C HIS A 47 -6.95 19.08 -6.88
N THR A 48 -7.88 18.23 -7.31
CA THR A 48 -9.30 18.35 -6.96
C THR A 48 -9.87 17.05 -6.39
N GLY A 49 -9.00 16.06 -6.15
CA GLY A 49 -9.37 14.77 -5.59
C GLY A 49 -9.44 14.81 -4.06
N HIS A 50 -10.24 13.89 -3.50
CA HIS A 50 -10.15 13.50 -2.10
C HIS A 50 -9.28 12.25 -2.04
N ASP A 51 -8.34 12.17 -1.10
CA ASP A 51 -7.68 10.92 -0.75
C ASP A 51 -8.71 10.01 -0.08
N VAL A 52 -9.47 9.24 -0.87
CA VAL A 52 -10.34 8.17 -0.38
C VAL A 52 -9.59 6.86 -0.50
N GLU A 53 -9.28 6.24 0.64
CA GLU A 53 -8.78 4.87 0.60
C GLU A 53 -9.83 3.92 -0.02
N PRO A 54 -9.43 3.03 -0.95
CA PRO A 54 -8.09 2.87 -1.51
C PRO A 54 -7.84 3.82 -2.70
N VAL A 55 -6.81 4.66 -2.59
CA VAL A 55 -6.44 5.72 -3.55
C VAL A 55 -5.63 5.13 -4.72
N ASP A 56 -6.29 4.41 -5.63
CA ASP A 56 -5.66 4.00 -6.92
C ASP A 56 -5.72 5.11 -7.98
N PHE A 57 -6.38 6.23 -7.68
CA PHE A 57 -6.57 7.37 -8.58
C PHE A 57 -6.07 8.66 -7.94
N ARG A 58 -5.13 9.33 -8.62
CA ARG A 58 -4.85 10.75 -8.37
C ARG A 58 -5.46 11.56 -9.50
N ASP A 59 -6.54 12.25 -9.17
CA ASP A 59 -7.24 13.10 -10.12
C ASP A 59 -6.71 14.53 -10.08
N TYR A 60 -6.43 15.07 -11.26
CA TYR A 60 -5.99 16.45 -11.44
C TYR A 60 -6.87 17.12 -12.51
N ILE A 61 -7.22 18.38 -12.27
CA ILE A 61 -7.70 19.26 -13.34
C ILE A 61 -6.51 20.11 -13.75
N LEU A 62 -6.03 19.90 -14.98
CA LEU A 62 -5.04 20.78 -15.56
C LEU A 62 -5.74 22.04 -16.06
N THR A 63 -5.47 23.18 -15.43
CA THR A 63 -5.97 24.48 -15.90
C THR A 63 -4.82 25.26 -16.52
N VAL A 64 -4.99 25.63 -17.79
CA VAL A 64 -4.11 26.59 -18.47
C VAL A 64 -4.83 27.93 -18.44
N ASP A 65 -4.19 28.98 -17.92
CA ASP A 65 -4.81 30.30 -17.83
C ASP A 65 -4.66 31.04 -19.18
N ARG A 66 -5.35 30.50 -20.18
CA ARG A 66 -5.37 30.97 -21.56
C ARG A 66 -6.80 30.97 -22.07
N LYS A 67 -7.29 32.13 -22.54
CA LYS A 67 -8.67 32.31 -23.01
C LYS A 67 -9.06 31.38 -24.18
N ASP A 68 -8.09 30.79 -24.85
CA ASP A 68 -8.26 29.92 -26.01
C ASP A 68 -8.05 28.42 -25.73
N VAL A 69 -7.70 28.03 -24.49
CA VAL A 69 -7.46 26.63 -24.13
C VAL A 69 -8.56 26.13 -23.19
N LYS A 70 -9.26 25.06 -23.58
CA LYS A 70 -10.26 24.42 -22.71
C LYS A 70 -9.56 23.56 -21.65
N PRO A 71 -10.01 23.60 -20.38
CA PRO A 71 -9.52 22.69 -19.34
C PRO A 71 -9.68 21.23 -19.78
N THR A 72 -8.70 20.39 -19.44
CA THR A 72 -8.73 18.95 -19.72
C THR A 72 -8.63 18.19 -18.40
N TYR A 73 -9.53 17.23 -18.20
CA TYR A 73 -9.47 16.29 -17.08
C TYR A 73 -8.41 15.23 -17.36
N VAL A 74 -7.55 14.97 -16.38
CA VAL A 74 -6.54 13.91 -16.44
C VAL A 74 -6.62 13.11 -15.14
N SER A 75 -6.88 11.82 -15.27
CA SER A 75 -6.74 10.87 -14.15
C SER A 75 -5.41 10.14 -14.33
N LEU A 76 -4.56 10.20 -13.31
CA LEU A 76 -3.33 9.41 -13.27
C LEU A 76 -3.64 8.12 -12.53
N ARG A 77 -3.64 7.01 -13.26
CA ARG A 77 -3.68 5.67 -12.66
C ARG A 77 -2.33 5.44 -11.97
N GLY A 78 -2.36 5.19 -10.66
CA GLY A 78 -1.18 4.71 -9.94
C GLY A 78 -0.71 3.38 -10.52
N LYS A 79 0.59 3.07 -10.40
CA LYS A 79 1.06 1.70 -10.67
C LYS A 79 0.31 0.73 -9.79
N SER A 80 -0.15 -0.39 -10.34
CA SER A 80 -0.72 -1.48 -9.56
C SER A 80 0.31 -2.00 -8.54
N VAL A 81 -0.17 -2.71 -7.51
CA VAL A 81 0.70 -3.38 -6.53
C VAL A 81 1.74 -4.27 -7.23
N GLU A 82 1.29 -5.06 -8.20
CA GLU A 82 2.14 -5.95 -8.99
C GLU A 82 3.19 -5.18 -9.82
N GLU A 83 2.80 -4.05 -10.44
CA GLU A 83 3.72 -3.19 -11.17
C GLU A 83 4.77 -2.53 -10.25
N LYS A 84 4.37 -2.14 -9.03
CA LYS A 84 5.30 -1.57 -8.03
C LYS A 84 6.30 -2.62 -7.56
N LEU A 85 5.82 -3.81 -7.20
CA LEU A 85 6.65 -4.94 -6.76
C LEU A 85 7.64 -5.36 -7.86
N LYS A 86 7.15 -5.56 -9.08
CA LYS A 86 7.99 -5.88 -10.25
C LYS A 86 9.02 -4.80 -10.55
N ALA A 87 8.67 -3.53 -10.43
CA ALA A 87 9.63 -2.42 -10.62
C ALA A 87 10.74 -2.40 -9.56
N ARG A 88 10.49 -2.94 -8.37
CA ARG A 88 11.50 -3.16 -7.32
C ARG A 88 12.17 -4.52 -7.41
N GLY A 89 11.83 -5.30 -8.43
CA GLY A 89 12.40 -6.61 -8.70
C GLY A 89 11.74 -7.77 -7.98
N TYR A 90 10.59 -7.60 -7.32
CA TYR A 90 9.89 -8.67 -6.56
C TYR A 90 8.67 -9.20 -7.33
N ASP A 91 8.91 -9.86 -8.47
CA ASP A 91 7.86 -10.45 -9.32
C ASP A 91 7.37 -11.83 -8.83
N ASP A 92 7.89 -12.30 -7.70
CA ASP A 92 7.63 -13.59 -7.07
C ASP A 92 6.76 -13.52 -5.81
N VAL A 93 6.29 -12.32 -5.45
CA VAL A 93 5.32 -12.11 -4.36
C VAL A 93 3.92 -12.51 -4.85
N ILE A 94 3.24 -13.36 -4.08
CA ILE A 94 1.89 -13.81 -4.41
C ILE A 94 0.89 -12.79 -3.90
N ILE A 95 -0.02 -12.35 -4.76
CA ILE A 95 -1.16 -11.50 -4.37
C ILE A 95 -2.39 -12.38 -4.31
N ASN A 96 -3.01 -12.50 -3.13
CA ASN A 96 -4.23 -13.29 -2.96
C ASN A 96 -5.47 -12.55 -3.49
N GLU A 97 -6.62 -13.22 -3.52
CA GLU A 97 -7.89 -12.66 -4.02
C GLU A 97 -8.40 -11.44 -3.23
N ASN A 98 -7.98 -11.28 -1.97
CA ASN A 98 -8.31 -10.14 -1.13
C ASN A 98 -7.32 -8.97 -1.31
N GLY A 99 -6.27 -9.12 -2.14
CA GLY A 99 -5.20 -8.14 -2.28
C GLY A 99 -4.16 -8.19 -1.16
N GLY A 100 -4.10 -9.29 -0.42
CA GLY A 100 -3.03 -9.58 0.55
C GLY A 100 -1.76 -10.10 -0.13
N LEU A 101 -0.62 -9.82 0.48
CA LEU A 101 0.69 -10.22 -0.04
C LEU A 101 1.19 -11.45 0.70
N ASP A 102 1.69 -12.44 -0.03
CA ASP A 102 2.36 -13.60 0.54
C ASP A 102 3.77 -13.70 -0.04
N TYR A 103 4.75 -13.54 0.84
CA TYR A 103 6.18 -13.57 0.54
C TYR A 103 6.80 -14.96 0.77
N SER A 104 6.03 -15.98 1.14
CA SER A 104 6.53 -17.31 1.52
C SER A 104 7.43 -17.98 0.46
N LYS A 105 7.26 -17.60 -0.81
CA LYS A 105 8.04 -18.08 -1.95
C LYS A 105 8.87 -16.98 -2.64
N SER A 106 8.84 -15.77 -2.11
CA SER A 106 9.55 -14.62 -2.67
C SER A 106 10.98 -14.55 -2.14
N LYS A 107 11.89 -14.12 -2.99
CA LYS A 107 13.26 -13.73 -2.59
C LYS A 107 13.31 -12.55 -1.62
N ALA A 108 12.21 -11.81 -1.43
CA ALA A 108 12.13 -10.78 -0.42
C ALA A 108 12.01 -11.36 1.00
N LEU A 109 11.65 -12.64 1.15
CA LEU A 109 11.63 -13.30 2.45
C LEU A 109 13.05 -13.44 2.98
N TYR A 110 13.23 -13.18 4.27
CA TYR A 110 14.51 -13.37 4.94
C TYR A 110 15.05 -14.79 4.72
N HIS A 111 16.30 -14.89 4.25
CA HIS A 111 16.96 -16.16 4.02
C HIS A 111 18.41 -16.11 4.50
N ASN A 112 18.68 -16.73 5.65
CA ASN A 112 20.03 -17.01 6.12
C ASN A 112 20.03 -18.38 6.82
N PRO A 113 20.32 -19.47 6.09
CA PRO A 113 20.23 -20.83 6.62
C PRO A 113 21.27 -21.13 7.72
N ASP A 114 22.36 -20.37 7.77
CA ASP A 114 23.44 -20.56 8.75
C ASP A 114 23.16 -19.84 10.08
N ARG A 115 22.14 -18.97 10.11
CA ARG A 115 21.80 -18.22 11.31
C ARG A 115 21.02 -19.09 12.30
N LEU A 116 21.49 -19.09 13.54
CA LEU A 116 20.85 -19.75 14.66
C LEU A 116 20.24 -18.73 15.63
N LYS A 117 19.16 -19.15 16.31
CA LYS A 117 18.64 -18.53 17.54
C LYS A 117 19.66 -18.74 18.68
N PRO A 118 19.55 -17.99 19.80
CA PRO A 118 20.46 -18.15 20.95
C PRO A 118 20.49 -19.57 21.57
N ASP A 119 19.42 -20.36 21.39
CA ASP A 119 19.32 -21.74 21.87
C ASP A 119 19.96 -22.77 20.91
N GLY A 120 20.55 -22.32 19.79
CA GLY A 120 21.21 -23.17 18.80
C GLY A 120 20.28 -23.74 17.73
N THR A 121 18.98 -23.43 17.74
CA THR A 121 18.05 -23.84 16.68
C THR A 121 18.07 -22.88 15.48
N PRO A 122 17.71 -23.32 14.26
CA PRO A 122 17.62 -22.43 13.09
C PRO A 122 16.60 -21.30 13.30
N VAL A 123 16.87 -20.12 12.72
CA VAL A 123 15.89 -19.02 12.72
C VAL A 123 14.71 -19.32 11.78
N GLU A 124 13.55 -18.75 12.09
CA GLU A 124 12.32 -18.93 11.33
C GLU A 124 11.82 -17.57 10.84
N PRO A 125 11.83 -17.31 9.52
CA PRO A 125 11.36 -16.05 8.95
C PRO A 125 9.84 -15.99 8.78
N ILE A 126 9.14 -17.11 9.01
CA ILE A 126 7.68 -17.22 9.00
C ILE A 126 7.27 -17.80 10.35
N VAL A 127 6.51 -17.04 11.13
CA VAL A 127 6.07 -17.47 12.46
C VAL A 127 4.62 -17.12 12.67
N LYS A 128 3.94 -17.88 13.52
CA LYS A 128 2.59 -17.54 13.98
C LYS A 128 2.68 -16.87 15.36
N ILE A 129 1.97 -15.77 15.55
CA ILE A 129 1.89 -15.05 16.83
C ILE A 129 0.44 -14.78 17.20
N LYS A 130 0.21 -14.43 18.47
CA LYS A 130 -1.03 -13.78 18.87
C LYS A 130 -0.95 -12.29 18.59
N TYR A 131 -1.96 -11.73 17.93
CA TYR A 131 -2.01 -10.30 17.65
C TYR A 131 -2.34 -9.53 18.93
N THR A 132 -1.58 -8.46 19.15
CA THR A 132 -1.67 -7.62 20.35
C THR A 132 -2.52 -6.38 20.13
N GLY A 133 -2.84 -6.03 18.88
CA GLY A 133 -3.39 -4.72 18.55
C GLY A 133 -2.33 -3.63 18.39
N ASN A 134 -1.03 -3.97 18.46
CA ASN A 134 0.07 -3.01 18.46
C ASN A 134 1.24 -3.49 17.56
N TYR A 135 1.69 -2.65 16.63
CA TYR A 135 2.77 -3.03 15.69
C TYR A 135 4.09 -3.38 16.40
N PRO A 136 4.65 -2.52 17.28
CA PRO A 136 5.85 -2.86 18.03
C PRO A 136 5.76 -4.16 18.81
N ASP A 137 4.66 -4.40 19.52
CA ASP A 137 4.51 -5.58 20.36
C ASP A 137 4.41 -6.86 19.52
N ASP A 138 3.71 -6.81 18.38
CA ASP A 138 3.68 -7.92 17.41
C ASP A 138 5.05 -8.17 16.79
N PHE A 139 5.78 -7.10 16.45
CA PHE A 139 7.12 -7.22 15.88
C PHE A 139 8.09 -7.82 16.89
N GLU A 140 8.00 -7.44 18.16
CA GLU A 140 8.78 -8.06 19.24
C GLU A 140 8.38 -9.52 19.42
N ALA A 141 7.08 -9.85 19.42
CA ALA A 141 6.60 -11.23 19.52
C ALA A 141 7.11 -12.10 18.37
N ALA A 142 7.07 -11.59 17.13
CA ALA A 142 7.58 -12.27 15.95
C ALA A 142 9.11 -12.43 15.99
N ASN A 143 9.84 -11.40 16.41
CA ASN A 143 11.29 -11.48 16.62
C ASN A 143 11.66 -12.53 17.67
N MET A 144 10.93 -12.59 18.78
CA MET A 144 11.17 -13.59 19.81
C MET A 144 10.86 -15.00 19.31
N ALA A 145 9.76 -15.21 18.59
CA ALA A 145 9.40 -16.51 18.03
C ALA A 145 10.39 -16.98 16.95
N GLY A 146 10.72 -16.10 16.01
CA GLY A 146 11.53 -16.43 14.83
C GLY A 146 13.03 -16.38 15.06
N PHE A 147 13.50 -15.55 15.99
CA PHE A 147 14.93 -15.25 16.14
C PHE A 147 15.42 -15.31 17.59
N GLY A 148 14.54 -15.48 18.58
CA GLY A 148 14.91 -15.51 20.00
C GLY A 148 15.51 -14.20 20.52
N GLN A 149 15.22 -13.08 19.86
CA GLN A 149 15.70 -11.75 20.20
C GLN A 149 14.57 -10.72 20.07
N LYS A 150 14.72 -9.53 20.66
CA LYS A 150 13.68 -8.49 20.60
C LYS A 150 13.71 -7.65 19.33
N SER A 151 14.89 -7.44 18.77
CA SER A 151 15.10 -6.55 17.63
C SER A 151 14.98 -7.28 16.30
N THR A 152 14.49 -6.57 15.29
CA THR A 152 14.42 -7.08 13.92
C THR A 152 15.83 -7.20 13.34
N PRO A 153 16.18 -8.34 12.75
CA PRO A 153 17.51 -8.54 12.20
C PRO A 153 17.78 -7.71 10.94
N MET A 154 19.07 -7.48 10.69
CA MET A 154 19.60 -7.08 9.38
C MET A 154 20.42 -8.23 8.79
N LEU A 155 20.58 -8.24 7.47
CA LEU A 155 21.45 -9.17 6.75
C LEU A 155 22.13 -8.40 5.63
N ASP A 156 23.47 -8.44 5.56
CA ASP A 156 24.26 -7.83 4.48
C ASP A 156 23.93 -6.35 4.17
N GLY A 157 23.56 -5.59 5.20
CA GLY A 157 23.16 -4.19 5.09
C GLY A 157 21.69 -3.97 4.68
N GLU A 158 20.97 -5.04 4.32
CA GLU A 158 19.54 -5.01 4.06
C GLU A 158 18.73 -4.92 5.36
N ARG A 159 17.65 -4.14 5.29
CA ARG A 159 16.69 -3.97 6.37
C ARG A 159 15.47 -4.84 6.13
N TYR A 160 14.99 -5.45 7.20
CA TYR A 160 13.79 -6.27 7.20
C TYR A 160 12.72 -5.68 8.13
N LEU A 161 11.47 -6.03 7.87
CA LEU A 161 10.33 -5.75 8.73
C LEU A 161 9.40 -6.96 8.75
N TRP A 162 8.57 -7.05 9.78
CA TRP A 162 7.54 -8.08 9.83
C TRP A 162 6.29 -7.63 9.07
N HIS A 163 5.85 -8.47 8.14
CA HIS A 163 4.63 -8.34 7.39
C HIS A 163 3.56 -9.25 8.00
N HIS A 164 2.40 -8.69 8.32
CA HIS A 164 1.22 -9.43 8.78
C HIS A 164 0.47 -10.05 7.60
N LEU A 165 0.58 -11.36 7.43
CA LEU A 165 -0.10 -12.10 6.37
C LEU A 165 -1.64 -11.96 6.50
N ASP A 166 -2.34 -12.02 5.38
CA ASP A 166 -3.81 -11.96 5.29
C ASP A 166 -4.48 -13.26 5.74
N ASP A 167 -4.19 -13.72 6.97
CA ASP A 167 -4.65 -15.02 7.52
C ASP A 167 -5.05 -14.98 9.01
N TYR A 168 -5.43 -13.81 9.53
CA TYR A 168 -5.84 -13.66 10.93
C TYR A 168 -7.05 -14.54 11.28
N ASP A 169 -6.88 -15.32 12.35
CA ASP A 169 -7.92 -16.18 12.92
C ASP A 169 -8.51 -15.53 14.20
N PRO A 170 -9.78 -15.10 14.17
CA PRO A 170 -10.42 -14.44 15.31
C PRO A 170 -10.74 -15.39 16.48
N ILE A 171 -10.74 -16.71 16.26
CA ILE A 171 -11.01 -17.70 17.32
C ILE A 171 -9.77 -17.87 18.20
N THR A 172 -8.59 -17.95 17.57
CA THR A 172 -7.31 -18.12 18.27
C THR A 172 -6.63 -16.80 18.61
N ASN A 173 -7.06 -15.70 17.99
CA ASN A 173 -6.40 -14.39 17.98
C ASN A 173 -4.97 -14.48 17.44
N GLU A 174 -4.75 -15.33 16.44
CA GLU A 174 -3.44 -15.60 15.84
C GLU A 174 -3.39 -15.21 14.37
N GLY A 175 -2.20 -14.85 13.90
CA GLY A 175 -1.92 -14.63 12.49
C GLY A 175 -0.46 -14.89 12.16
N THR A 176 -0.15 -15.05 10.88
CA THR A 176 1.20 -15.34 10.41
C THR A 176 1.97 -14.05 10.14
N MET A 177 3.21 -14.01 10.61
CA MET A 177 4.18 -12.95 10.39
C MET A 177 5.27 -13.45 9.46
N GLN A 178 5.59 -12.67 8.43
CA GLN A 178 6.66 -12.96 7.47
C GLN A 178 7.73 -11.86 7.55
N LEU A 179 8.98 -12.23 7.79
CA LEU A 179 10.09 -11.28 7.82
C LEU A 179 10.55 -10.98 6.40
N VAL A 180 10.32 -9.77 5.93
CA VAL A 180 10.52 -9.39 4.52
C VAL A 180 11.43 -8.18 4.36
N VAL A 181 12.15 -8.10 3.24
CA VAL A 181 12.97 -6.93 2.88
C VAL A 181 12.07 -5.70 2.86
N SER A 182 12.44 -4.66 3.61
CA SER A 182 11.59 -3.49 3.81
C SER A 182 11.21 -2.78 2.51
N ASP A 183 12.08 -2.80 1.50
CA ASP A 183 11.81 -2.21 0.18
C ASP A 183 10.71 -2.95 -0.60
N SER A 184 10.53 -4.25 -0.37
CA SER A 184 9.44 -5.01 -1.00
C SER A 184 8.06 -4.66 -0.44
N HIS A 185 8.00 -4.09 0.77
CA HIS A 185 6.76 -3.89 1.51
C HIS A 185 6.37 -2.40 1.66
N ASN A 186 7.33 -1.52 1.94
CA ASN A 186 7.03 -0.12 2.27
C ASN A 186 6.43 0.64 1.08
N GLY A 187 5.28 1.28 1.29
CA GLY A 187 4.55 1.99 0.24
C GLY A 187 3.87 1.08 -0.79
N ILE A 188 3.87 -0.23 -0.57
CA ILE A 188 3.00 -1.16 -1.27
C ILE A 188 1.72 -1.28 -0.45
N GLN A 189 0.61 -0.78 -0.99
CA GLN A 189 -0.70 -0.92 -0.34
C GLN A 189 -1.20 -2.35 -0.53
N HIS A 190 -1.70 -2.96 0.53
CA HIS A 190 -2.18 -4.35 0.52
C HIS A 190 -3.14 -4.59 1.68
N LYS A 191 -3.91 -5.68 1.59
CA LYS A 191 -4.63 -6.24 2.75
C LYS A 191 -3.70 -7.14 3.55
N GLY A 192 -3.97 -7.27 4.84
CA GLY A 192 -3.18 -8.13 5.72
C GLY A 192 -3.92 -8.41 7.02
N GLY A 193 -3.31 -9.21 7.88
CA GLY A 193 -3.92 -9.63 9.13
C GLY A 193 -4.33 -8.46 10.03
N VAL A 194 -3.63 -7.33 9.95
CA VAL A 194 -4.02 -6.11 10.69
C VAL A 194 -5.39 -5.59 10.26
N SER A 195 -5.71 -5.58 8.96
CA SER A 195 -7.05 -5.17 8.51
C SER A 195 -8.13 -6.13 9.01
N GLN A 196 -7.87 -7.44 8.94
CA GLN A 196 -8.80 -8.46 9.43
C GLN A 196 -9.02 -8.37 10.95
N PHE A 197 -7.95 -8.09 11.71
CA PHE A 197 -8.02 -7.85 13.15
C PHE A 197 -8.87 -6.62 13.48
N LYS A 198 -8.64 -5.51 12.78
CA LYS A 198 -9.41 -4.27 12.95
C LYS A 198 -10.90 -4.49 12.71
N ASP A 199 -11.23 -5.16 11.61
CA ASP A 199 -12.61 -5.45 11.22
C ASP A 199 -13.29 -6.37 12.26
N THR A 200 -12.59 -7.41 12.73
CA THR A 200 -13.11 -8.34 13.74
C THR A 200 -13.35 -7.68 15.09
N ASN A 201 -12.41 -6.86 15.55
CA ASN A 201 -12.44 -6.26 16.89
C ASN A 201 -13.14 -4.88 16.91
N ASN A 202 -13.62 -4.42 15.75
CA ASN A 202 -14.24 -3.10 15.57
C ASN A 202 -13.35 -1.96 16.11
N VAL A 203 -12.05 -2.01 15.80
CA VAL A 203 -11.06 -0.99 16.18
C VAL A 203 -10.55 -0.26 14.95
N SER A 204 -10.48 1.06 15.00
CA SER A 204 -10.01 1.89 13.87
C SER A 204 -8.48 1.91 13.73
N GLU A 205 -7.77 1.71 14.85
CA GLU A 205 -6.33 1.90 14.94
C GLU A 205 -5.59 0.60 15.28
N TYR A 206 -4.40 0.47 14.71
CA TYR A 206 -3.38 -0.49 15.10
C TYR A 206 -2.13 0.34 15.38
N PRO A 207 -1.99 0.90 16.59
CA PRO A 207 -1.01 1.93 16.83
C PRO A 207 0.44 1.43 16.69
N PHE A 208 1.31 2.28 16.14
CA PHE A 208 2.77 2.13 16.24
C PHE A 208 3.31 2.49 17.65
N ARG A 209 2.46 3.02 18.53
CA ARG A 209 2.71 3.24 19.96
C ARG A 209 1.39 3.57 20.64
N LEU A 210 1.14 2.98 21.82
CA LEU A 210 -0.01 3.34 22.64
C LEU A 210 0.02 4.86 22.94
N PRO A 211 -1.13 5.55 22.97
CA PRO A 211 -1.22 6.80 23.70
C PRO A 211 -0.86 6.50 25.16
N ASN A 212 0.20 7.12 25.67
CA ASN A 212 0.60 7.01 27.07
C ASN A 212 -0.63 7.24 27.97
N LYS A 213 -0.87 6.32 28.91
CA LYS A 213 -1.65 6.60 30.12
C LYS A 213 -0.70 6.73 31.29
#